data_AF-A0AAV1CN93-F1
#
_entry.id   AF-A0AAV1CN93-F1
#
_cell.length_a   1.000
_cell.length_b   1.000
_cell.length_c   1.000
_cell.angle_alpha   90.00
_cell.angle_beta   90.00
_cell.angle_gamma   90.00
#
_symmetry.space_group_name_H-M   'P 1'
#
loop_
_entity.id
_entity.type
_entity.pdbx_description
1 polymer ?
#
loop_
_entity_poly.entity_id
_entity_poly.type
_entity_poly.pdbx_seq_one_letter_code
_entity_poly.pdbx_strand_id
1 'polypeptide(L)'
;MEKDQEFMVSQLRKAIEKLGIPTEKFGDLTMMRFLIARSMDVGKAAKMLVQWHKWRTSFVPLGFISDSEVQDELAAEKLYLQGLSKGGFPVVIVKANKHYPSKDQLQFKKFVVHLLDKAIASSFKDEENGNEKLVFILDLSNITYKNVDARGLITGFQFLQVNQYAPSSN
;
A
#
# COMPACT_ATOMS: atom_id res chain seq x y z
N MET A 1 27.76 -5.55 4.24
CA MET A 1 26.49 -4.91 3.84
C MET A 1 25.67 -5.81 2.92
N GLU A 2 26.12 -6.12 1.70
CA GLU A 2 25.38 -7.00 0.78
C GLU A 2 25.26 -8.45 1.29
N LYS A 3 26.37 -9.04 1.77
CA LYS A 3 26.37 -10.35 2.45
C LYS A 3 25.45 -10.41 3.68
N ASP A 4 25.31 -9.30 4.41
CA ASP A 4 24.44 -9.23 5.59
C ASP A 4 22.97 -9.17 5.17
N GLN A 5 22.66 -8.49 4.06
CA GLN A 5 21.31 -8.44 3.49
C GLN A 5 20.88 -9.81 2.95
N GLU A 6 21.71 -10.48 2.18
CA GLU A 6 21.45 -11.84 1.69
C GLU A 6 21.20 -12.82 2.84
N PHE A 7 22.02 -12.75 3.90
CA PHE A 7 21.83 -13.56 5.10
C PHE A 7 20.47 -13.31 5.75
N MET A 8 20.10 -12.04 5.94
CA MET A 8 18.82 -11.68 6.56
C MET A 8 17.61 -12.09 5.72
N VAL A 9 17.69 -11.93 4.39
CA VAL A 9 16.66 -12.41 3.46
C VAL A 9 16.54 -13.93 3.52
N SER A 10 17.65 -14.67 3.57
CA SER A 10 17.64 -16.12 3.72
C SER A 10 16.97 -16.57 5.03
N GLN A 11 17.24 -15.87 6.14
CA GLN A 11 16.57 -16.15 7.41
C GLN A 11 15.07 -15.86 7.35
N LEU A 12 14.69 -14.76 6.69
CA LEU A 12 13.28 -14.43 6.48
C LEU A 12 12.56 -15.47 5.63
N ARG A 13 13.17 -15.96 4.54
CA ARG A 13 12.63 -17.06 3.72
C ARG A 13 12.29 -18.28 4.58
N LYS A 14 13.26 -18.77 5.36
CA LYS A 14 13.07 -19.91 6.27
C LYS A 14 11.96 -19.66 7.30
N ALA A 15 11.84 -18.43 7.81
CA ALA A 15 10.80 -18.09 8.78
C ALA A 15 9.40 -18.07 8.15
N ILE A 16 9.27 -17.59 6.91
CA ILE A 16 8.00 -17.57 6.16
C ILE A 16 7.57 -18.99 5.76
N GLU A 17 8.51 -19.83 5.32
CA GLU A 17 8.24 -21.23 4.97
C GLU A 17 7.75 -22.03 6.18
N LYS A 18 8.33 -21.80 7.36
CA LYS A 18 7.83 -22.37 8.63
C LYS A 18 6.41 -21.93 8.98
N LEU A 19 5.95 -20.78 8.46
CA LEU A 19 4.57 -20.30 8.58
C LEU A 19 3.65 -20.80 7.45
N GLY A 20 4.14 -21.69 6.58
CA GLY A 20 3.36 -22.40 5.57
C GLY A 20 3.14 -21.64 4.26
N ILE A 21 3.92 -20.59 4.00
CA ILE A 21 3.84 -19.84 2.74
C ILE A 21 5.10 -20.08 1.90
N PRO A 22 4.96 -20.53 0.63
CA PRO A 22 6.09 -20.63 -0.29
C PRO A 22 6.69 -19.25 -0.61
N THR A 23 8.03 -19.18 -0.73
CA THR A 23 8.75 -17.90 -0.80
C THR A 23 9.23 -17.52 -2.20
N GLU A 24 9.05 -18.39 -3.19
CA GLU A 24 9.56 -18.26 -4.57
C GLU A 24 8.99 -17.02 -5.27
N LYS A 25 7.78 -16.61 -4.91
CA LYS A 25 7.08 -15.44 -5.46
C LYS A 25 7.50 -14.09 -4.86
N PHE A 26 8.30 -14.10 -3.80
CA PHE A 26 8.72 -12.88 -3.12
C PHE A 26 10.16 -12.55 -3.52
N GLY A 27 10.34 -11.38 -4.13
CA GLY A 27 11.66 -10.84 -4.44
C GLY A 27 12.42 -10.40 -3.19
N ASP A 28 13.74 -10.38 -3.26
CA ASP A 28 14.61 -10.04 -2.14
C ASP A 28 14.41 -8.59 -1.67
N LEU A 29 14.14 -7.67 -2.60
CA LEU A 29 13.82 -6.27 -2.30
C LEU A 29 12.51 -6.16 -1.51
N THR A 30 11.46 -6.88 -1.94
CA THR A 30 10.20 -6.96 -1.18
C THR A 30 10.48 -7.47 0.23
N MET A 31 11.21 -8.57 0.38
CA MET A 31 11.55 -9.13 1.70
C MET A 31 12.32 -8.15 2.58
N MET A 32 13.27 -7.43 2.00
CA MET A 32 14.07 -6.44 2.72
C MET A 32 13.23 -5.29 3.24
N ARG A 33 12.17 -4.89 2.52
CA ARG A 33 11.24 -3.86 3.01
C ARG A 33 10.53 -4.29 4.29
N PHE A 34 10.09 -5.55 4.39
CA PHE A 34 9.47 -6.07 5.61
C PHE A 34 10.46 -6.15 6.78
N LEU A 35 11.72 -6.51 6.50
CA LEU A 35 12.78 -6.49 7.51
C LEU A 35 13.05 -5.07 8.01
N ILE A 36 13.25 -4.10 7.11
CA ILE A 36 13.46 -2.69 7.48
C ILE A 36 12.28 -2.16 8.30
N ALA A 37 11.04 -2.42 7.87
CA ALA A 37 9.83 -2.00 8.57
C ALA A 37 9.69 -2.58 9.99
N ARG A 38 10.43 -3.66 10.28
CA ARG A 38 10.46 -4.35 11.58
C ARG A 38 11.84 -4.31 12.22
N SER A 39 12.65 -3.32 11.90
CA SER A 39 13.98 -3.11 12.52
C SER A 39 14.87 -4.35 12.44
N MET A 40 14.81 -5.05 11.30
CA MET A 40 15.52 -6.29 11.00
C MET A 40 15.13 -7.50 11.88
N ASP A 41 14.00 -7.42 12.61
CA ASP A 41 13.44 -8.55 13.35
C ASP A 41 12.77 -9.54 12.39
N VAL A 42 13.46 -10.66 12.14
CA VAL A 42 13.01 -11.72 11.21
C VAL A 42 11.63 -12.26 11.58
N GLY A 43 11.36 -12.47 12.87
CA GLY A 43 10.09 -13.05 13.33
C GLY A 43 8.91 -12.10 13.09
N LYS A 44 9.09 -10.81 13.42
CA LYS A 44 8.06 -9.79 13.16
C LYS A 44 7.88 -9.52 11.67
N ALA A 45 8.97 -9.49 10.90
CA ALA A 45 8.93 -9.33 9.45
C ALA A 45 8.18 -10.48 8.79
N ALA A 46 8.46 -11.74 9.17
CA ALA A 46 7.79 -12.92 8.63
C ALA A 46 6.28 -12.90 8.90
N LYS A 47 5.87 -12.60 10.15
CA LYS A 47 4.45 -12.48 10.51
C LYS A 47 3.74 -11.40 9.69
N MET A 48 4.37 -10.24 9.54
CA MET A 48 3.82 -9.12 8.78
C MET A 48 3.69 -9.45 7.29
N LEU A 49 4.70 -10.10 6.69
CA LEU A 49 4.66 -10.51 5.27
C LEU A 49 3.60 -11.58 5.03
N VAL A 50 3.50 -12.59 5.89
CA VAL A 50 2.49 -13.64 5.80
C VAL A 50 1.08 -13.06 5.86
N GLN A 51 0.85 -12.12 6.77
CA GLN A 51 -0.46 -11.48 6.87
C GLN A 51 -0.78 -10.61 5.67
N TRP A 52 0.18 -9.79 5.24
CA TRP A 52 0.04 -9.02 4.02
C TRP A 52 -0.35 -9.89 2.84
N HIS A 53 0.38 -11.00 2.67
CA HIS A 53 0.16 -11.89 1.56
C HIS A 53 -1.25 -12.51 1.60
N LYS A 54 -1.71 -12.93 2.79
CA LYS A 54 -3.09 -13.42 2.97
C LYS A 54 -4.12 -12.35 2.61
N TRP A 55 -3.89 -11.11 3.05
CA TRP A 55 -4.78 -9.99 2.73
C TRP A 55 -4.78 -9.66 1.22
N ARG A 56 -3.61 -9.60 0.57
CA ARG A 56 -3.54 -9.39 -0.90
C ARG A 56 -4.26 -10.50 -1.66
N THR A 57 -4.06 -11.75 -1.25
CA THR A 57 -4.69 -12.90 -1.93
C THR A 57 -6.21 -12.88 -1.79
N SER A 58 -6.75 -12.42 -0.66
CA SER A 58 -8.21 -12.36 -0.45
C SER A 58 -8.85 -11.10 -1.02
N PHE A 59 -8.19 -9.94 -0.92
CA PHE A 59 -8.76 -8.64 -1.29
C PHE A 59 -8.44 -8.23 -2.73
N VAL A 60 -7.30 -8.68 -3.27
CA VAL A 60 -6.82 -8.37 -4.63
C VAL A 60 -6.43 -9.68 -5.34
N PRO A 61 -7.37 -10.62 -5.55
CA PRO A 61 -7.08 -11.98 -6.00
C PRO A 61 -6.48 -12.04 -7.41
N LEU A 62 -6.76 -11.06 -8.27
CA LEU A 62 -6.20 -10.96 -9.63
C LEU A 62 -4.82 -10.26 -9.66
N GLY A 63 -4.29 -9.87 -8.50
CA GLY A 63 -3.03 -9.12 -8.39
C GLY A 63 -3.19 -7.61 -8.62
N PHE A 64 -4.29 -7.17 -9.23
CA PHE A 64 -4.67 -5.77 -9.39
C PHE A 64 -6.19 -5.58 -9.21
N ILE A 65 -6.61 -4.33 -9.03
CA ILE A 65 -8.02 -3.90 -9.03
C ILE A 65 -8.25 -3.12 -10.32
N SER A 66 -9.27 -3.48 -11.09
CA SER A 66 -9.56 -2.81 -12.37
C SER A 66 -10.34 -1.50 -12.20
N ASP A 67 -10.25 -0.60 -13.18
CA ASP A 67 -10.99 0.68 -13.18
C ASP A 67 -12.51 0.46 -13.06
N SER A 68 -13.02 -0.63 -13.66
CA SER A 68 -14.44 -0.98 -13.61
C SER A 68 -14.94 -1.32 -12.20
N GLU A 69 -14.07 -1.80 -11.31
CA GLU A 69 -14.42 -2.12 -9.93
C GLU A 69 -14.49 -0.90 -9.02
N VAL A 70 -14.04 0.27 -9.50
CA VAL A 70 -13.90 1.51 -8.71
C VAL A 70 -14.39 2.74 -9.49
N GLN A 71 -15.24 2.52 -10.49
CA GLN A 71 -15.66 3.54 -11.45
C GLN A 71 -16.37 4.73 -10.79
N ASP A 72 -17.16 4.53 -9.74
CA ASP A 72 -17.91 5.61 -9.09
C ASP A 72 -16.94 6.54 -8.33
N GLU A 73 -15.90 5.96 -7.74
CA GLU A 73 -14.86 6.70 -7.03
C GLU A 73 -13.92 7.44 -7.99
N LEU A 74 -13.64 6.84 -9.17
CA LEU A 74 -12.88 7.47 -10.24
C LEU A 74 -13.63 8.65 -10.88
N ALA A 75 -14.96 8.51 -11.08
CA ALA A 75 -15.80 9.55 -11.68
C ALA A 75 -15.81 10.86 -10.88
N ALA A 76 -15.48 10.82 -9.58
CA ALA A 76 -15.35 12.03 -8.77
C ALA A 76 -14.12 12.87 -9.15
N GLU A 77 -13.14 12.32 -9.88
CA GLU A 77 -11.91 13.01 -10.33
C GLU A 77 -11.21 13.79 -9.21
N LYS A 78 -11.13 13.18 -8.02
CA LYS A 78 -10.59 13.82 -6.82
C LYS A 78 -9.08 13.66 -6.67
N LEU A 79 -8.41 12.93 -7.57
CA LEU A 79 -7.02 12.52 -7.45
C LEU A 79 -6.27 12.74 -8.76
N TYR A 80 -5.10 13.36 -8.69
CA TYR A 80 -4.27 13.71 -9.84
C TYR A 80 -2.81 13.33 -9.59
N LEU A 81 -2.26 12.47 -10.44
CA LEU A 81 -0.84 12.15 -10.43
C LEU A 81 -0.06 13.29 -11.12
N GLN A 82 1.00 13.81 -10.48
CA GLN A 82 1.78 14.96 -10.95
C GLN A 82 3.24 14.63 -11.27
N GLY A 83 3.52 13.35 -11.55
CA GLY A 83 4.87 12.86 -11.77
C GLY A 83 5.62 12.61 -10.46
N LEU A 84 6.95 12.73 -10.50
CA LEU A 84 7.82 12.38 -9.38
C LEU A 84 8.35 13.61 -8.65
N SER A 85 8.45 13.52 -7.33
CA SER A 85 9.13 14.47 -6.46
C SER A 85 10.63 14.46 -6.71
N LYS A 86 11.36 15.44 -6.14
CA LYS A 86 12.84 15.47 -6.19
C LYS A 86 13.50 14.18 -5.65
N GLY A 87 12.81 13.45 -4.75
CA GLY A 87 13.26 12.17 -4.22
C GLY A 87 12.85 10.95 -5.06
N GLY A 88 12.25 11.15 -6.23
CA GLY A 88 11.78 10.06 -7.10
C GLY A 88 10.43 9.47 -6.71
N PHE A 89 9.74 10.03 -5.71
CA PHE A 89 8.45 9.49 -5.24
C PHE A 89 7.27 10.06 -6.03
N PRO A 90 6.26 9.25 -6.38
CA PRO A 90 5.06 9.70 -7.06
C PRO A 90 4.32 10.72 -6.20
N VAL A 91 3.91 11.83 -6.82
CA VAL A 91 3.18 12.92 -6.19
C VAL A 91 1.74 12.85 -6.62
N VAL A 92 0.84 12.73 -5.64
CA VAL A 92 -0.60 12.68 -5.86
C VAL A 92 -1.26 13.88 -5.21
N ILE A 93 -1.93 14.71 -6.01
CA ILE A 93 -2.78 15.79 -5.53
C ILE A 93 -4.17 15.24 -5.24
N VAL A 94 -4.68 15.49 -4.04
CA VAL A 94 -6.02 15.13 -3.59
C VAL A 94 -6.87 16.40 -3.49
N LYS A 95 -7.92 16.51 -4.31
CA LYS A 95 -8.90 17.60 -4.24
C LYS A 95 -9.99 17.25 -3.21
N ALA A 96 -9.86 17.73 -1.98
CA ALA A 96 -10.75 17.35 -0.89
C ALA A 96 -12.20 17.83 -1.12
N ASN A 97 -12.41 18.95 -1.81
CA ASN A 97 -13.74 19.46 -2.15
C ASN A 97 -14.54 18.57 -3.14
N LYS A 98 -13.85 17.66 -3.84
CA LYS A 98 -14.46 16.65 -4.72
C LYS A 98 -14.75 15.33 -4.00
N HIS A 99 -14.27 15.16 -2.76
CA HIS A 99 -14.58 13.98 -1.97
C HIS A 99 -15.98 14.04 -1.39
N TYR A 100 -16.72 12.94 -1.51
CA TYR A 100 -18.00 12.72 -0.84
C TYR A 100 -17.95 11.34 -0.18
N PRO A 101 -18.57 11.17 1.01
CA PRO A 101 -18.65 9.87 1.66
C PRO A 101 -19.23 8.82 0.71
N SER A 102 -18.52 7.71 0.55
CA SER A 102 -18.94 6.68 -0.39
C SER A 102 -20.20 5.94 0.09
N LYS A 103 -21.12 5.69 -0.84
CA LYS A 103 -22.29 4.82 -0.58
C LYS A 103 -21.89 3.35 -0.58
N ASP A 104 -20.83 2.98 -1.30
CA ASP A 104 -20.26 1.65 -1.34
C ASP A 104 -18.87 1.65 -0.70
N GLN A 105 -18.84 1.27 0.57
CA GLN A 105 -17.60 1.22 1.35
C GLN A 105 -16.61 0.18 0.83
N LEU A 106 -17.06 -0.88 0.16
CA LEU A 106 -16.16 -1.87 -0.43
C LEU A 106 -15.50 -1.29 -1.68
N GLN A 107 -16.26 -0.63 -2.53
CA GLN A 107 -15.73 0.09 -3.68
C GLN A 107 -14.72 1.16 -3.26
N PHE A 108 -15.01 1.93 -2.20
CA PHE A 108 -14.06 2.91 -1.66
C PHE A 108 -12.74 2.27 -1.17
N LYS A 109 -12.82 1.14 -0.45
CA LYS A 109 -11.61 0.40 -0.04
C LYS A 109 -10.81 -0.09 -1.24
N LYS A 110 -11.49 -0.65 -2.25
CA LYS A 110 -10.86 -1.06 -3.51
C LYS A 110 -10.21 0.12 -4.23
N PHE A 111 -10.86 1.27 -4.22
CA PHE A 111 -10.35 2.50 -4.82
C PHE A 111 -9.06 3.00 -4.15
N VAL A 112 -8.99 2.95 -2.81
CA VAL A 112 -7.76 3.31 -2.10
C VAL A 112 -6.60 2.39 -2.50
N VAL A 113 -6.83 1.07 -2.56
CA VAL A 113 -5.80 0.10 -2.98
C VAL A 113 -5.41 0.30 -4.44
N HIS A 114 -6.38 0.48 -5.32
CA HIS A 114 -6.18 0.77 -6.74
C HIS A 114 -5.30 2.02 -6.96
N LEU A 115 -5.60 3.10 -6.25
CA LEU A 115 -4.84 4.34 -6.28
C LEU A 115 -3.39 4.14 -5.82
N LEU A 116 -3.19 3.46 -4.68
CA LEU A 116 -1.85 3.23 -4.12
C LEU A 116 -1.01 2.37 -5.07
N ASP A 117 -1.57 1.26 -5.58
CA ASP A 117 -0.90 0.37 -6.52
C ASP A 117 -0.48 1.12 -7.80
N LYS A 118 -1.39 1.91 -8.39
CA LYS A 118 -1.07 2.71 -9.60
C LYS A 118 -0.05 3.82 -9.33
N ALA A 119 -0.17 4.52 -8.20
CA ALA A 119 0.76 5.59 -7.84
C ALA A 119 2.18 5.02 -7.66
N ILE A 120 2.32 3.93 -6.91
CA ILE A 120 3.60 3.24 -6.71
C ILE A 120 4.16 2.74 -8.05
N ALA A 121 3.35 2.07 -8.87
CA ALA A 121 3.75 1.58 -10.18
C ALA A 121 4.28 2.69 -11.10
N SER A 122 3.72 3.91 -11.01
CA SER A 122 4.19 5.06 -11.82
C SER A 122 5.61 5.54 -11.49
N SER A 123 6.19 5.09 -10.37
CA SER A 123 7.54 5.46 -9.94
C SER A 123 8.62 4.45 -10.32
N PHE A 124 8.24 3.26 -10.79
CA PHE A 124 9.16 2.26 -11.29
C PHE A 124 9.33 2.45 -12.79
N LYS A 125 10.53 2.85 -13.22
CA LYS A 125 10.79 3.00 -14.65
C LYS A 125 11.05 1.68 -15.35
N ASP A 126 11.65 0.67 -14.69
CA ASP A 126 11.85 -0.69 -15.23
C ASP A 126 12.19 -1.75 -14.14
N GLU A 127 12.53 -1.36 -12.91
CA GLU A 127 12.85 -2.29 -11.81
C GLU A 127 12.33 -1.79 -10.45
N GLU A 128 11.94 -2.73 -9.57
CA GLU A 128 11.64 -2.43 -8.16
C GLU A 128 12.93 -1.93 -7.50
N ASN A 129 12.92 -0.77 -6.84
CA ASN A 129 14.09 -0.23 -6.13
C ASN A 129 13.99 -0.39 -4.60
N GLY A 130 12.97 -1.11 -4.13
CA GLY A 130 12.70 -1.34 -2.71
C GLY A 130 12.20 -0.10 -1.94
N ASN A 131 11.94 1.03 -2.60
CA ASN A 131 11.60 2.30 -1.95
C ASN A 131 10.21 2.83 -2.38
N GLU A 132 9.17 2.10 -1.98
CA GLU A 132 7.77 2.43 -2.23
C GLU A 132 7.24 3.52 -1.29
N LYS A 133 7.76 4.73 -1.45
CA LYS A 133 7.22 5.92 -0.80
C LYS A 133 6.45 6.72 -1.83
N LEU A 134 5.51 7.53 -1.35
CA LEU A 134 4.65 8.39 -2.15
C LEU A 134 4.36 9.67 -1.38
N VAL A 135 4.00 10.74 -2.09
CA VAL A 135 3.70 12.05 -1.51
C VAL A 135 2.28 12.43 -1.85
N PHE A 136 1.44 12.63 -0.82
CA PHE A 136 0.11 13.21 -0.99
C PHE A 136 0.13 14.71 -0.71
N ILE A 137 -0.44 15.50 -1.60
CA ILE A 137 -0.74 16.92 -1.39
C ILE A 137 -2.26 17.04 -1.29
N LEU A 138 -2.77 17.36 -0.10
CA LEU A 138 -4.20 17.59 0.10
C LEU A 138 -4.53 19.05 -0.16
N ASP A 139 -5.28 19.30 -1.24
CA ASP A 139 -5.89 20.59 -1.50
C ASP A 139 -7.22 20.69 -0.77
N LEU A 140 -7.23 21.50 0.29
CA LEU A 140 -8.38 21.76 1.14
C LEU A 140 -9.22 22.96 0.68
N SER A 141 -8.86 23.59 -0.45
CA SER A 141 -9.61 24.72 -0.98
C SER A 141 -11.06 24.35 -1.26
N ASN A 142 -11.99 25.21 -0.84
CA ASN A 142 -13.44 25.05 -1.06
C ASN A 142 -14.07 23.79 -0.43
N ILE A 143 -13.43 23.19 0.56
CA ILE A 143 -14.06 22.11 1.35
C ILE A 143 -15.25 22.66 2.14
N THR A 144 -16.31 21.87 2.25
CA THR A 144 -17.47 22.17 3.10
C THR A 144 -17.85 20.93 3.93
N TYR A 145 -18.80 21.06 4.87
CA TYR A 145 -19.20 19.94 5.75
C TYR A 145 -19.63 18.67 5.01
N LYS A 146 -20.21 18.78 3.81
CA LYS A 146 -20.61 17.62 3.00
C LYS A 146 -19.44 16.74 2.52
N ASN A 147 -18.23 17.30 2.52
CA ASN A 147 -17.02 16.62 2.09
C ASN A 147 -16.29 15.91 3.25
N VAL A 148 -16.72 16.14 4.50
CA VAL A 148 -16.10 15.53 5.68
C VAL A 148 -16.54 14.08 5.79
N ASP A 149 -15.59 13.16 5.67
CA ASP A 149 -15.82 11.72 5.82
C ASP A 149 -14.84 11.12 6.82
N ALA A 150 -15.26 11.01 8.08
CA ALA A 150 -14.44 10.38 9.12
C ALA A 150 -14.14 8.91 8.81
N ARG A 151 -15.09 8.18 8.19
CA ARG A 151 -14.91 6.76 7.85
C ARG A 151 -13.93 6.60 6.70
N GLY A 152 -14.02 7.47 5.70
CA GLY A 152 -13.10 7.53 4.58
C GLY A 152 -11.67 7.80 5.04
N LEU A 153 -11.49 8.77 5.93
CA LEU A 153 -10.18 9.08 6.54
C LEU A 153 -9.63 7.89 7.34
N ILE A 154 -10.44 7.27 8.21
CA ILE A 154 -10.02 6.08 8.97
C ILE A 154 -9.60 4.95 8.03
N THR A 155 -10.38 4.70 6.97
CA THR A 155 -10.07 3.67 5.98
C THR A 155 -8.74 3.95 5.28
N GLY A 156 -8.52 5.18 4.82
CA GLY A 156 -7.24 5.60 4.23
C GLY A 156 -6.06 5.38 5.19
N PHE A 157 -6.21 5.80 6.45
CA PHE A 157 -5.19 5.57 7.48
C PHE A 157 -4.95 4.09 7.74
N GLN A 158 -5.98 3.24 7.75
CA GLN A 158 -5.80 1.80 7.95
C GLN A 158 -5.00 1.14 6.81
N PHE A 159 -5.15 1.62 5.57
CA PHE A 159 -4.34 1.14 4.44
C PHE A 159 -2.91 1.66 4.45
N LEU A 160 -2.69 2.91 4.91
CA LEU A 160 -1.36 3.51 5.02
C LEU A 160 -0.60 3.02 6.26
N GLN A 161 -1.33 2.71 7.33
CA GLN A 161 -0.76 2.08 8.50
C GLN A 161 -0.48 0.62 8.18
N VAL A 162 0.67 0.18 8.65
CA VAL A 162 1.14 -1.21 8.61
C VAL A 162 0.20 -2.20 9.37
N ASN A 163 -0.96 -1.72 9.85
CA ASN A 163 -1.92 -2.50 10.64
C ASN A 163 -2.93 -3.32 9.81
N GLN A 164 -3.10 -3.05 8.50
CA GLN A 164 -3.74 -4.06 7.62
C GLN A 164 -2.78 -5.22 7.25
N TYR A 165 -1.52 -5.14 7.71
CA TYR A 165 -0.49 -6.16 7.62
C TYR A 165 -0.17 -6.85 8.97
N ALA A 166 -0.86 -6.52 10.09
CA ALA A 166 -0.83 -7.28 11.37
C ALA A 166 -1.97 -6.81 12.32
N PRO A 167 -2.83 -7.68 12.93
CA PRO A 167 -3.64 -7.25 14.06
C PRO A 167 -2.72 -6.90 15.22
N SER A 168 -3.12 -5.91 15.98
CA SER A 168 -2.55 -5.53 17.26
C SER A 168 -2.38 -6.77 18.15
N SER A 169 -1.15 -7.13 18.46
CA SER A 169 -0.84 -7.85 19.69
C SER A 169 -0.73 -6.82 20.81
N ASN A 170 -1.61 -6.93 21.81
CA ASN A 170 -1.23 -6.59 23.18
C ASN A 170 0.02 -7.38 23.58
#